data_AF-A0A0D3IWD7-F1
#
_entry.id   AF-A0A0D3IWD7-F1
#
_cell.length_a   1.000
_cell.length_b   1.000
_cell.length_c   1.000
_cell.angle_alpha   90.00
_cell.angle_beta   90.00
_cell.angle_gamma   90.00
#
_symmetry.space_group_name_H-M   'P 1'
#
loop_
_entity.id
_entity.type
_entity.pdbx_description
1 polymer ?
#
loop_
_entity_poly.entity_id
_entity_poly.type
_entity_poly.pdbx_seq_one_letter_code
_entity_poly.pdbx_strand_id
1 'polypeptide(L)'
;MSLSFLSKKSWHVANVSNVEKVWLAEQKLEQEKKKLEEYTHTLKEERQKEELLRLQQEQGLVAPRKERVDFLYEQQETAASAYLLGKPVELKPEDHDIKKVEHLPGSNFLNGQNNLSSSHNEEFNKMNNDPLVMMRAKEQEALKRILDNPLKMKQIRGTVQPPQPAAAGRAAGRGASPEAGRKRKKEKKEKRSKKERRERKDGKHERKHKRLRRSGGGRQTTAAGWAARGALMSPGLASLGSRSSASTDSDDG
;
A
#
# COMPACT_ATOMS: atom_id res chain seq x y z
N MET A 1 39.38 -13.06 -2.22
CA MET A 1 38.51 -12.64 -1.10
C MET A 1 37.20 -12.14 -1.70
N SER A 2 36.07 -12.78 -1.42
CA SER A 2 34.80 -12.46 -2.10
C SER A 2 34.18 -11.15 -1.58
N LEU A 3 33.59 -10.38 -2.48
CA LEU A 3 32.91 -9.09 -2.24
C LEU A 3 31.59 -9.21 -1.44
N SER A 4 31.42 -10.29 -0.66
CA SER A 4 30.17 -10.60 0.05
C SER A 4 29.76 -9.56 1.09
N PHE A 5 30.67 -8.67 1.51
CA PHE A 5 30.32 -7.58 2.42
C PHE A 5 29.42 -6.53 1.75
N LEU A 6 29.45 -6.41 0.42
CA LEU A 6 28.66 -5.44 -0.32
C LEU A 6 27.16 -5.76 -0.29
N SER A 7 26.77 -7.04 -0.30
CA SER A 7 25.35 -7.44 -0.21
C SER A 7 24.69 -7.04 1.12
N LYS A 8 25.49 -6.79 2.17
CA LYS A 8 25.03 -6.27 3.46
C LYS A 8 24.73 -4.77 3.43
N LYS A 9 25.05 -4.06 2.35
CA LYS A 9 24.78 -2.63 2.20
C LYS A 9 23.38 -2.42 1.61
N SER A 10 22.66 -1.41 2.10
CA SER A 10 21.28 -1.12 1.71
C SER A 10 21.13 -0.65 0.26
N TRP A 11 22.17 -0.08 -0.33
CA TRP A 11 22.16 0.44 -1.70
C TRP A 11 22.63 -0.59 -2.75
N HIS A 12 23.16 -1.75 -2.32
CA HIS A 12 23.73 -2.71 -3.25
C HIS A 12 22.63 -3.47 -3.99
N VAL A 13 22.78 -3.67 -5.30
CA VAL A 13 21.77 -4.29 -6.18
C VAL A 13 21.46 -5.75 -5.80
N ALA A 14 22.49 -6.51 -5.42
CA ALA A 14 22.32 -7.91 -5.00
C ALA A 14 21.80 -8.08 -3.56
N ASN A 15 21.44 -6.99 -2.87
CA ASN A 15 20.75 -7.10 -1.59
C ASN A 15 19.34 -7.64 -1.84
N VAL A 16 18.95 -8.69 -1.11
CA VAL A 16 17.64 -9.37 -1.24
C VAL A 16 16.48 -8.37 -1.22
N SER A 17 16.52 -7.36 -0.34
CA SER A 17 15.46 -6.35 -0.27
C SER A 17 15.35 -5.46 -1.51
N ASN A 18 16.44 -5.29 -2.25
CA ASN A 18 16.45 -4.49 -3.49
C ASN A 18 16.05 -5.36 -4.67
N VAL A 19 16.50 -6.62 -4.71
CA VAL A 19 16.03 -7.60 -5.70
C VAL A 19 14.50 -7.77 -5.61
N GLU A 20 13.94 -7.87 -4.40
CA GLU A 20 12.50 -7.92 -4.19
C GLU A 20 11.77 -6.67 -4.72
N LYS A 21 12.32 -5.47 -4.49
CA LYS A 21 11.72 -4.22 -5.01
C LYS A 21 11.74 -4.16 -6.53
N VAL A 22 12.85 -4.56 -7.15
CA VAL A 22 12.97 -4.62 -8.60
C VAL A 22 11.98 -5.63 -9.16
N TRP A 23 11.90 -6.83 -8.56
CA TRP A 23 10.94 -7.85 -8.97
C TRP A 23 9.48 -7.38 -8.87
N LEU A 24 9.10 -6.71 -7.78
CA LEU A 24 7.76 -6.13 -7.65
C LEU A 24 7.49 -5.04 -8.69
N ALA A 25 8.48 -4.20 -9.00
CA ALA A 25 8.35 -3.18 -10.02
C ALA A 25 8.22 -3.79 -11.43
N GLU A 26 9.01 -4.81 -11.74
CA GLU A 26 8.93 -5.58 -12.98
C GLU A 26 7.58 -6.28 -13.12
N GLN A 27 7.10 -6.93 -12.06
CA GLN A 27 5.78 -7.58 -12.06
C GLN A 27 4.65 -6.57 -12.29
N LYS A 28 4.72 -5.39 -11.67
CA LYS A 28 3.75 -4.32 -11.90
C LYS A 28 3.79 -3.82 -13.35
N LEU A 29 4.99 -3.64 -13.89
CA LEU A 29 5.21 -3.21 -15.27
C LEU A 29 4.68 -4.26 -16.26
N GLU A 30 4.88 -5.55 -15.99
CA GLU A 30 4.33 -6.64 -16.81
C GLU A 30 2.80 -6.65 -16.79
N GLN A 31 2.16 -6.41 -15.64
CA GLN A 31 0.71 -6.25 -15.56
C GLN A 31 0.21 -5.03 -16.34
N GLU A 32 0.91 -3.89 -16.25
CA GLU A 32 0.58 -2.68 -17.00
C GLU A 32 0.73 -2.91 -18.52
N LYS A 33 1.80 -3.58 -18.96
CA LYS A 33 2.01 -3.99 -20.36
C LYS A 33 0.90 -4.88 -20.86
N LYS A 34 0.53 -5.92 -20.12
CA LYS A 34 -0.55 -6.83 -20.51
C LYS A 34 -1.87 -6.10 -20.70
N LYS A 35 -2.21 -5.17 -19.81
CA LYS A 35 -3.41 -4.34 -19.94
C LYS A 35 -3.37 -3.43 -21.17
N LEU A 36 -2.20 -2.86 -21.47
CA LEU A 36 -2.02 -2.06 -22.69
C LEU A 36 -2.13 -2.92 -23.95
N GLU A 37 -1.57 -4.13 -23.96
CA GLU A 37 -1.69 -5.06 -25.06
C GLU A 37 -3.16 -5.43 -25.33
N GLU A 38 -3.91 -5.79 -24.29
CA GLU A 38 -5.35 -6.05 -24.35
C GLU A 38 -6.08 -4.83 -24.94
N TYR A 39 -5.80 -3.62 -24.47
CA TYR A 39 -6.40 -2.39 -25.00
C TYR A 39 -6.04 -2.10 -26.45
N THR A 40 -4.78 -2.34 -26.84
CA THR A 40 -4.37 -2.18 -28.26
C THR A 40 -5.01 -3.22 -29.16
N HIS A 41 -5.28 -4.42 -28.63
CA HIS A 41 -5.98 -5.48 -29.35
C HIS A 41 -7.43 -5.08 -29.61
N THR A 42 -8.16 -4.63 -28.59
CA THR A 42 -9.55 -4.18 -28.75
C THR A 42 -9.66 -3.03 -29.75
N LEU A 43 -8.74 -2.06 -29.71
CA LEU A 43 -8.76 -0.95 -30.66
C LEU A 43 -8.52 -1.41 -32.12
N LYS A 44 -7.67 -2.42 -32.33
CA LYS A 44 -7.45 -3.01 -33.66
C LYS A 44 -8.68 -3.75 -34.15
N GLU A 45 -9.33 -4.54 -33.29
CA GLU A 45 -10.58 -5.23 -33.64
C GLU A 45 -11.70 -4.25 -33.97
N GLU A 46 -11.83 -3.16 -33.20
CA GLU A 46 -12.80 -2.09 -33.47
C GLU A 46 -12.54 -1.45 -34.82
N ARG A 47 -11.29 -1.10 -35.12
CA ARG A 47 -10.89 -0.53 -36.42
C ARG A 47 -11.19 -1.49 -37.58
N GLN A 48 -10.89 -2.78 -37.42
CA GLN A 48 -11.19 -3.78 -38.45
C GLN A 48 -12.69 -3.90 -38.71
N LYS A 49 -13.51 -3.88 -37.66
CA LYS A 49 -14.98 -3.90 -37.79
C LYS A 49 -15.50 -2.63 -38.47
N GLU A 50 -14.98 -1.48 -38.08
CA GLU A 50 -15.34 -0.20 -38.67
C GLU A 50 -14.97 -0.13 -40.16
N GLU A 51 -13.78 -0.61 -40.52
CA GLU A 51 -13.34 -0.70 -41.93
C GLU A 51 -14.25 -1.60 -42.75
N LEU A 52 -14.61 -2.78 -42.23
CA LEU A 52 -15.56 -3.69 -42.90
C LEU A 52 -16.94 -3.05 -43.08
N LEU A 53 -17.47 -2.37 -42.06
CA LEU A 53 -18.75 -1.67 -42.15
C LEU A 53 -18.69 -0.53 -43.16
N ARG A 54 -17.60 0.23 -43.17
CA ARG A 54 -17.37 1.30 -44.14
C ARG A 54 -17.37 0.75 -45.56
N LEU A 55 -16.66 -0.36 -45.82
CA LEU A 55 -16.64 -1.00 -47.14
C LEU A 55 -18.03 -1.51 -47.55
N GLN A 56 -18.79 -2.11 -46.63
CA GLN A 56 -20.17 -2.54 -46.90
C GLN A 56 -21.09 -1.37 -47.23
N GLN A 57 -20.91 -0.24 -46.58
CA GLN A 57 -21.65 0.99 -46.85
C GLN A 57 -21.27 1.58 -48.22
N GLU A 58 -19.97 1.62 -48.55
CA GLU A 58 -19.47 2.08 -49.86
C GLU A 58 -19.99 1.21 -51.01
N GLN A 59 -20.16 -0.09 -50.77
CA GLN A 59 -20.78 -1.03 -51.72
C GLN A 59 -22.32 -0.96 -51.73
N GLY A 60 -22.94 -0.19 -50.83
CA GLY A 60 -24.39 -0.04 -50.72
C GLY A 60 -25.13 -1.26 -50.14
N LEU A 61 -24.42 -2.22 -49.52
CA LEU A 61 -25.03 -3.40 -48.88
C LEU A 61 -25.69 -3.04 -47.53
N VAL A 62 -25.17 -2.01 -46.84
CA VAL A 62 -25.62 -1.60 -45.51
C VAL A 62 -25.90 -0.09 -45.49
N ALA A 63 -27.00 0.31 -44.84
CA ALA A 63 -27.37 1.72 -44.68
C ALA A 63 -26.31 2.48 -43.83
N PRO A 64 -26.10 3.79 -44.09
CA PRO A 64 -25.13 4.59 -43.34
C PRO A 64 -25.42 4.56 -41.84
N ARG A 65 -24.37 4.32 -41.04
CA ARG A 65 -24.51 4.34 -39.58
C ARG A 65 -24.83 5.77 -39.13
N LYS A 66 -25.83 5.92 -38.25
CA LYS A 66 -26.21 7.23 -37.71
C LYS A 66 -25.17 7.65 -36.66
N GLU A 67 -24.58 8.84 -36.80
CA GLU A 67 -23.68 9.43 -35.80
C GLU A 67 -24.45 9.89 -34.56
N ARG A 68 -25.01 8.94 -33.81
CA ARG A 68 -25.70 9.19 -32.55
C ARG A 68 -25.17 8.25 -31.49
N VAL A 69 -25.24 8.70 -30.24
CA VAL A 69 -24.84 7.89 -29.10
C VAL A 69 -25.87 6.78 -28.93
N ASP A 70 -25.55 5.58 -29.40
CA ASP A 70 -26.48 4.44 -29.40
C ASP A 70 -27.01 4.18 -27.98
N PHE A 71 -26.17 4.24 -26.93
CA PHE A 71 -26.65 4.04 -25.54
C PHE A 71 -27.75 5.04 -25.09
N LEU A 72 -27.74 6.27 -25.61
CA LEU A 72 -28.70 7.31 -25.23
C LEU A 72 -30.05 7.13 -25.96
N TYR A 73 -30.01 6.62 -27.19
CA TYR A 73 -31.18 6.54 -28.08
C TYR A 73 -31.68 5.12 -28.32
N GLU A 74 -30.92 4.11 -27.88
CA GLU A 74 -31.37 2.74 -27.75
C GLU A 74 -32.23 2.65 -26.49
N GLN A 75 -33.35 3.35 -26.54
CA GLN A 75 -34.42 3.16 -25.60
C GLN A 75 -34.96 1.75 -25.85
N GLN A 76 -34.73 0.84 -24.91
CA GLN A 76 -35.37 -0.47 -24.94
C GLN A 76 -36.88 -0.22 -25.15
N GLU A 77 -37.41 -0.68 -26.29
CA GLU A 77 -38.85 -0.71 -26.52
C GLU A 77 -39.43 -1.72 -25.53
N THR A 78 -39.65 -1.27 -24.30
CA THR A 78 -40.37 -2.05 -23.30
C THR A 78 -41.82 -2.15 -23.76
N ALA A 79 -42.50 -3.26 -23.50
CA ALA A 79 -43.90 -3.45 -23.86
C ALA A 79 -44.82 -2.28 -23.38
N ALA A 80 -44.38 -1.55 -22.35
CA ALA A 80 -45.01 -0.33 -21.87
C ALA A 80 -45.07 0.81 -22.91
N SER A 81 -44.01 1.06 -23.69
CA SER A 81 -44.03 2.14 -24.69
C SER A 81 -44.93 1.79 -25.89
N ALA A 82 -44.96 0.52 -26.30
CA ALA A 82 -45.87 0.03 -27.34
C ALA A 82 -47.36 0.10 -26.91
N TYR A 83 -47.64 -0.17 -25.64
CA TYR A 83 -48.98 -0.04 -25.05
C TYR A 83 -49.44 1.43 -24.99
N LEU A 84 -48.55 2.35 -24.63
CA LEU A 84 -48.85 3.80 -24.64
C LEU A 84 -49.16 4.34 -26.04
N LEU A 85 -48.58 3.75 -27.08
CA LEU A 85 -48.84 4.07 -28.49
C LEU A 85 -50.11 3.42 -29.04
N GLY A 86 -50.91 2.76 -28.19
CA GLY A 86 -52.21 2.21 -28.55
C GLY A 86 -52.17 0.93 -29.37
N LYS A 87 -51.00 0.28 -29.49
CA LYS A 87 -50.95 -1.08 -30.05
C LYS A 87 -51.63 -2.04 -29.07
N PRO A 88 -52.61 -2.85 -29.53
CA PRO A 88 -53.27 -3.81 -28.65
C PRO A 88 -52.23 -4.79 -28.13
N VAL A 89 -52.17 -4.92 -26.80
CA VAL A 89 -51.36 -5.95 -26.15
C VAL A 89 -52.04 -7.28 -26.43
N GLU A 90 -51.57 -7.98 -27.46
CA GLU A 90 -51.87 -9.39 -27.64
C GLU A 90 -51.18 -10.15 -26.51
N LEU A 91 -51.93 -10.43 -25.44
CA LEU A 91 -51.53 -11.40 -24.43
C LEU A 91 -51.59 -12.79 -25.06
N LYS A 92 -50.57 -13.13 -25.85
CA LYS A 92 -50.35 -14.51 -26.28
C LYS A 92 -49.99 -15.30 -25.03
N PRO A 93 -50.74 -16.35 -24.66
CA PRO A 93 -50.36 -17.24 -23.57
C PRO A 93 -49.19 -18.12 -24.03
N GLU A 94 -48.00 -17.53 -24.10
CA GLU A 94 -46.74 -18.25 -24.36
C GLU A 94 -46.21 -18.87 -23.06
N ASP A 95 -47.06 -19.59 -22.33
CA ASP A 95 -46.71 -20.25 -21.06
C ASP A 95 -45.95 -21.58 -21.28
N HIS A 96 -45.71 -21.97 -22.55
CA HIS A 96 -45.20 -23.30 -22.90
C HIS A 96 -43.76 -23.34 -23.43
N ASP A 97 -43.20 -22.22 -23.90
CA ASP A 97 -41.83 -22.20 -24.43
C ASP A 97 -40.80 -21.65 -23.43
N ILE A 98 -41.21 -20.80 -22.48
CA ILE A 98 -40.33 -20.26 -21.44
C ILE A 98 -39.78 -21.40 -20.56
N LYS A 99 -40.62 -22.36 -20.18
CA LYS A 99 -40.24 -23.54 -19.36
C LYS A 99 -39.23 -24.47 -20.06
N LYS A 100 -39.20 -24.49 -21.39
CA LYS A 100 -38.24 -25.32 -22.15
C LYS A 100 -36.85 -24.70 -22.20
N VAL A 101 -36.77 -23.39 -22.02
CA VAL A 101 -35.52 -22.62 -22.13
C VAL A 101 -34.89 -22.36 -20.76
N GLU A 102 -35.61 -22.52 -19.64
CA GLU A 102 -35.09 -22.36 -18.26
C GLU A 102 -33.78 -23.12 -17.96
N HIS A 103 -33.55 -24.25 -18.62
CA HIS A 103 -32.36 -25.07 -18.43
C HIS A 103 -31.14 -24.67 -19.27
N LEU A 104 -31.27 -23.72 -20.22
CA LEU A 104 -30.13 -23.27 -21.04
C LEU A 104 -29.31 -22.19 -20.30
N PRO A 105 -27.96 -22.26 -20.31
CA PRO A 105 -27.13 -21.21 -19.76
C PRO A 105 -27.35 -19.91 -20.54
N GLY A 106 -27.88 -18.89 -19.86
CA GLY A 106 -28.32 -17.62 -20.48
C GLY A 106 -29.83 -17.35 -20.37
N SER A 107 -30.62 -18.33 -19.96
CA SER A 107 -32.07 -18.19 -19.74
C SER A 107 -32.45 -17.19 -18.63
N ASN A 108 -31.53 -16.94 -17.69
CA ASN A 108 -31.71 -15.98 -16.61
C ASN A 108 -32.01 -14.55 -17.11
N PHE A 109 -31.67 -14.22 -18.37
CA PHE A 109 -31.96 -12.94 -19.01
C PHE A 109 -33.35 -12.86 -19.65
N LEU A 110 -33.96 -13.98 -20.07
CA LEU A 110 -35.31 -13.98 -20.68
C LEU A 110 -36.40 -13.61 -19.65
N ASN A 111 -36.21 -13.98 -18.39
CA ASN A 111 -37.09 -13.59 -17.29
C ASN A 111 -36.74 -12.22 -16.69
N GLY A 112 -35.95 -11.39 -17.37
CA GLY A 112 -35.39 -10.13 -16.85
C GLY A 112 -36.40 -9.16 -16.20
N GLN A 113 -37.68 -9.19 -16.59
CA GLN A 113 -38.73 -8.37 -15.97
C GLN A 113 -39.31 -9.00 -14.67
N ASN A 114 -39.35 -10.33 -14.56
CA ASN A 114 -39.88 -11.06 -13.40
C ASN A 114 -38.80 -11.51 -12.40
N ASN A 115 -37.53 -11.58 -12.82
CA ASN A 115 -36.41 -11.93 -11.96
C ASN A 115 -35.96 -10.77 -11.07
N LEU A 116 -36.20 -9.50 -11.45
CA LEU A 116 -35.94 -8.35 -10.58
C LEU A 116 -36.93 -8.25 -9.41
N SER A 117 -38.07 -8.95 -9.47
CA SER A 117 -39.13 -8.89 -8.45
C SER A 117 -39.17 -10.12 -7.53
N SER A 118 -38.28 -11.10 -7.73
CA SER A 118 -38.18 -12.25 -6.84
C SER A 118 -37.21 -11.93 -5.70
N SER A 119 -37.69 -12.00 -4.47
CA SER A 119 -36.90 -11.75 -3.25
C SER A 119 -35.56 -12.50 -3.23
N HIS A 120 -35.49 -13.70 -3.84
CA HIS A 120 -34.25 -14.47 -3.93
C HIS A 120 -33.18 -13.82 -4.83
N ASN A 121 -33.60 -13.18 -5.93
CA ASN A 121 -32.68 -12.50 -6.85
C ASN A 121 -32.28 -11.12 -6.32
N GLU A 122 -33.19 -10.43 -5.64
CA GLU A 122 -32.87 -9.20 -4.91
C GLU A 122 -31.82 -9.48 -3.82
N GLU A 123 -31.97 -10.57 -3.07
CA GLU A 123 -30.96 -11.03 -2.11
C GLU A 123 -29.63 -11.39 -2.79
N PHE A 124 -29.65 -12.13 -3.89
CA PHE A 124 -28.44 -12.47 -4.63
C PHE A 124 -27.70 -11.23 -5.13
N ASN A 125 -28.42 -10.27 -5.72
CA ASN A 125 -27.83 -9.01 -6.17
C ASN A 125 -27.32 -8.17 -5.00
N LYS A 126 -28.06 -8.12 -3.88
CA LYS A 126 -27.62 -7.42 -2.68
C LYS A 126 -26.39 -8.08 -2.06
N MET A 127 -26.26 -9.40 -2.09
CA MET A 127 -25.11 -10.09 -1.52
C MET A 127 -23.87 -9.97 -2.41
N ASN A 128 -24.05 -9.92 -3.74
CA ASN A 128 -22.95 -9.96 -4.69
C ASN A 128 -22.53 -8.59 -5.25
N ASN A 129 -23.48 -7.67 -5.41
CA ASN A 129 -23.24 -6.36 -6.02
C ASN A 129 -23.21 -5.21 -4.99
N ASP A 130 -23.48 -5.47 -3.70
CA ASP A 130 -23.34 -4.45 -2.65
C ASP A 130 -21.86 -4.28 -2.21
N PRO A 131 -21.26 -3.09 -2.37
CA PRO A 131 -19.90 -2.82 -1.92
C PRO A 131 -19.72 -3.01 -0.41
N LEU A 132 -20.76 -2.79 0.41
CA LEU A 132 -20.69 -2.96 1.86
C LEU A 132 -20.56 -4.44 2.24
N VAL A 133 -21.28 -5.33 1.54
CA VAL A 133 -21.19 -6.77 1.75
C VAL A 133 -19.80 -7.29 1.35
N MET A 134 -19.26 -6.80 0.24
CA MET A 134 -17.89 -7.13 -0.17
C MET A 134 -16.85 -6.69 0.87
N MET A 135 -17.01 -5.50 1.45
CA MET A 135 -16.11 -5.02 2.52
C MET A 135 -16.22 -5.87 3.78
N ARG A 136 -17.43 -6.26 4.18
CA ARG A 136 -17.65 -7.15 5.33
C ARG A 136 -17.04 -8.53 5.12
N ALA A 137 -17.19 -9.12 3.93
CA ALA A 137 -16.58 -10.41 3.61
C ALA A 137 -15.04 -10.34 3.71
N LYS A 138 -14.43 -9.30 3.14
CA LYS A 138 -12.98 -9.05 3.25
C LYS A 138 -12.52 -8.86 4.69
N GLU A 139 -13.28 -8.15 5.51
CA GLU A 139 -13.00 -7.99 6.94
C GLU A 139 -13.02 -9.35 7.66
N GLN A 140 -14.05 -10.17 7.41
CA GLN A 140 -14.17 -11.51 7.99
C GLN A 140 -13.02 -12.42 7.55
N GLU A 141 -12.62 -12.38 6.29
CA GLU A 141 -11.47 -13.12 5.78
C GLU A 141 -10.15 -12.67 6.43
N ALA A 142 -9.96 -11.36 6.63
CA ALA A 142 -8.80 -10.84 7.33
C ALA A 142 -8.75 -11.30 8.79
N LEU A 143 -9.90 -11.30 9.48
CA LEU A 143 -10.03 -11.83 10.84
C LEU A 143 -9.72 -13.32 10.89
N LYS A 144 -10.30 -14.12 9.99
CA LYS A 144 -9.99 -15.55 9.86
C LYS A 144 -8.51 -15.78 9.63
N ARG A 145 -7.87 -15.04 8.71
CA ARG A 145 -6.43 -15.10 8.46
C ARG A 145 -5.58 -14.77 9.70
N ILE A 146 -6.05 -13.87 10.56
CA ILE A 146 -5.39 -13.56 11.83
C ILE A 146 -5.56 -14.71 12.82
N LEU A 147 -6.78 -15.25 12.95
CA LEU A 147 -7.12 -16.38 13.82
C LEU A 147 -6.36 -17.67 13.43
N ASP A 148 -6.35 -18.00 12.14
CA ASP A 148 -5.70 -19.16 11.56
C ASP A 148 -4.18 -19.09 11.70
N ASN A 149 -3.63 -17.88 11.87
CA ASN A 149 -2.20 -17.69 12.10
C ASN A 149 -1.89 -17.73 13.61
N PRO A 150 -1.33 -18.85 14.13
CA PRO A 150 -1.08 -19.00 15.56
C PRO A 150 -0.04 -18.01 16.11
N LEU A 151 0.85 -17.47 15.27
CA LEU A 151 1.84 -16.48 15.70
C LEU A 151 1.21 -15.11 15.90
N LYS A 152 0.35 -14.67 14.97
CA LYS A 152 -0.39 -13.41 15.12
C LYS A 152 -1.35 -13.47 16.31
N MET A 153 -2.02 -14.60 16.52
CA MET A 153 -2.86 -14.80 17.70
C MET A 153 -2.08 -14.73 19.02
N LYS A 154 -0.88 -15.31 19.09
CA LYS A 154 0.00 -15.20 20.27
C LYS A 154 0.42 -13.75 20.53
N GLN A 155 0.73 -12.99 19.48
CA GLN A 155 1.07 -11.56 19.59
C GLN A 155 -0.12 -10.75 20.14
N ILE A 156 -1.31 -10.95 19.58
CA ILE A 156 -2.54 -10.27 20.04
C ILE A 156 -2.88 -10.65 21.48
N ARG A 157 -2.82 -11.95 21.83
CA ARG A 157 -3.04 -12.41 23.21
C ARG A 157 -2.05 -11.77 24.19
N GLY A 158 -0.78 -11.65 23.80
CA GLY A 158 0.26 -11.01 24.62
C GLY A 158 0.07 -9.52 24.83
N THR A 159 -0.61 -8.82 23.90
CA THR A 159 -0.93 -7.38 24.05
C THR A 159 -2.26 -7.14 24.76
N VAL A 160 -3.23 -8.04 24.61
CA VAL A 160 -4.59 -7.89 25.17
C VAL A 160 -4.68 -8.40 26.60
N GLN A 161 -3.90 -9.41 26.98
CA GLN A 161 -3.89 -9.89 28.36
C GLN A 161 -3.25 -8.81 29.26
N PRO A 162 -4.00 -8.17 30.18
CA PRO A 162 -3.38 -7.34 31.20
C PRO A 162 -2.41 -8.24 31.99
N PRO A 163 -1.25 -7.73 32.45
CA PRO A 163 -0.30 -8.55 33.17
C PRO A 163 -0.99 -9.11 34.42
N GLN A 164 -1.35 -10.40 34.39
CA GLN A 164 -1.83 -11.07 35.58
C GLN A 164 -0.67 -11.10 36.58
N PRO A 165 -0.88 -10.64 37.83
CA PRO A 165 0.13 -10.80 38.86
C PRO A 165 0.06 -12.23 39.38
N ALA A 166 0.68 -13.19 38.68
CA ALA A 166 0.93 -14.50 39.24
C ALA A 166 2.16 -15.18 38.62
N ALA A 167 3.02 -15.63 39.54
CA ALA A 167 4.12 -16.57 39.37
C ALA A 167 5.37 -16.08 38.60
N ALA A 168 6.40 -15.86 39.42
CA ALA A 168 7.78 -15.69 39.04
C ALA A 168 8.31 -16.83 38.15
N GLY A 169 9.14 -16.46 37.16
CA GLY A 169 10.12 -17.36 36.56
C GLY A 169 10.00 -17.53 35.04
N ARG A 170 10.96 -16.94 34.32
CA ARG A 170 11.41 -17.36 32.98
C ARG A 170 10.49 -17.05 31.77
N ALA A 171 10.44 -15.79 31.34
CA ALA A 171 10.27 -15.46 29.91
C ALA A 171 10.59 -13.98 29.56
N ALA A 172 11.56 -13.33 30.22
CA ALA A 172 11.96 -11.96 29.86
C ALA A 172 13.06 -11.97 28.80
N GLY A 173 12.71 -12.26 27.54
CA GLY A 173 13.73 -12.37 26.51
C GLY A 173 13.22 -12.42 25.08
N ARG A 174 12.40 -11.45 24.66
CA ARG A 174 12.37 -10.88 23.28
C ARG A 174 11.15 -9.98 23.11
N GLY A 175 11.36 -8.72 22.75
CA GLY A 175 10.29 -7.81 22.34
C GLY A 175 10.12 -6.57 23.20
N ALA A 176 11.20 -5.88 23.59
CA ALA A 176 11.08 -4.51 24.05
C ALA A 176 11.06 -3.58 22.82
N SER A 177 9.99 -2.79 22.67
CA SER A 177 9.86 -1.73 21.66
C SER A 177 11.13 -0.87 21.56
N PRO A 178 11.54 -0.40 20.36
CA PRO A 178 12.77 0.39 20.17
C PRO A 178 12.85 1.64 21.08
N GLU A 179 11.70 2.18 21.49
CA GLU A 179 11.62 3.30 22.43
C GLU A 179 11.99 2.89 23.88
N ALA A 180 11.52 1.73 24.35
CA ALA A 180 11.86 1.18 25.66
C ALA A 180 13.35 0.80 25.74
N GLY A 181 13.94 0.33 24.64
CA GLY A 181 15.38 0.07 24.53
C GLY A 181 16.23 1.34 24.69
N ARG A 182 15.81 2.46 24.08
CA ARG A 182 16.47 3.76 24.24
C ARG A 182 16.40 4.27 25.67
N LYS A 183 15.24 4.16 26.33
CA LYS A 183 15.03 4.61 27.72
C LYS A 183 15.92 3.81 28.70
N ARG A 184 15.98 2.48 28.54
CA ARG A 184 16.83 1.61 29.37
C ARG A 184 18.33 1.86 29.17
N LYS A 185 18.76 2.18 27.94
CA LYS A 185 20.16 2.54 27.63
C LYS A 185 20.53 3.90 28.26
N LYS A 186 19.62 4.89 28.25
CA LYS A 186 19.82 6.20 28.89
C LYS A 186 19.97 6.06 30.41
N GLU A 187 19.09 5.27 31.04
CA GLU A 187 19.13 5.04 32.49
C GLU A 187 20.39 4.27 32.93
N LYS A 188 20.84 3.27 32.15
CA LYS A 188 22.09 2.55 32.43
C LYS A 188 23.33 3.47 32.33
N LYS A 189 23.34 4.40 31.36
CA LYS A 189 24.42 5.40 31.21
C LYS A 189 24.44 6.37 32.39
N GLU A 190 23.27 6.80 32.88
CA GLU A 190 23.15 7.69 34.04
C GLU A 190 23.60 7.01 35.33
N LYS A 191 23.19 5.75 35.57
CA LYS A 191 23.65 4.96 36.73
C LYS A 191 25.17 4.75 36.72
N ARG A 192 25.76 4.49 35.54
CA ARG A 192 27.22 4.37 35.39
C ARG A 192 27.94 5.69 35.69
N SER A 193 27.43 6.80 35.17
CA SER A 193 27.95 8.15 35.45
C SER A 193 27.88 8.49 36.95
N LYS A 194 26.77 8.15 37.61
CA LYS A 194 26.59 8.38 39.05
C LYS A 194 27.54 7.52 39.89
N LYS A 195 27.81 6.27 39.48
CA LYS A 195 28.80 5.40 40.13
C LYS A 195 30.22 5.95 39.94
N GLU A 196 30.59 6.35 38.74
CA GLU A 196 31.91 6.94 38.47
C GLU A 196 32.12 8.25 39.23
N ARG A 197 31.08 9.09 39.37
CA ARG A 197 31.14 10.31 40.18
C ARG A 197 31.32 10.01 41.68
N ARG A 198 30.75 8.91 42.19
CA ARG A 198 30.96 8.47 43.58
C ARG A 198 32.37 7.94 43.78
N GLU A 199 32.86 7.08 42.89
CA GLU A 199 34.24 6.56 42.94
C GLU A 199 35.30 7.68 42.85
N ARG A 200 35.07 8.70 42.00
CA ARG A 200 35.93 9.89 41.94
C ARG A 200 35.89 10.74 43.22
N LYS A 201 34.78 10.72 43.98
CA LYS A 201 34.65 11.42 45.26
C LYS A 201 35.39 10.68 46.38
N ASP A 202 35.26 9.35 46.45
CA ASP A 202 35.97 8.52 47.43
C ASP A 202 37.48 8.55 47.21
N GLY A 203 37.94 8.46 45.96
CA GLY A 203 39.38 8.58 45.64
C GLY A 203 39.99 9.94 46.00
N LYS A 204 39.18 10.99 46.18
CA LYS A 204 39.63 12.32 46.61
C LYS A 204 39.82 12.40 48.13
N HIS A 205 39.10 11.60 48.91
CA HIS A 205 39.26 11.52 50.37
C HIS A 205 40.53 10.76 50.74
N GLU A 206 40.86 9.70 49.99
CA GLU A 206 42.06 8.88 50.22
C GLU A 206 43.36 9.60 49.80
N ARG A 207 43.33 10.39 48.72
CA ARG A 207 44.49 11.21 48.30
C ARG A 207 44.78 12.38 49.25
N LYS A 208 43.81 12.85 50.05
CA LYS A 208 44.03 13.93 51.04
C LYS A 208 44.77 13.41 52.28
N HIS A 209 44.57 12.15 52.67
CA HIS A 209 45.30 11.51 53.77
C HIS A 209 46.76 11.16 53.43
N LYS A 210 47.09 10.93 52.14
CA LYS A 210 48.48 10.68 51.72
C LYS A 210 49.32 11.94 51.51
N ARG A 211 48.70 13.11 51.26
CA ARG A 211 49.43 14.38 51.10
C ARG A 211 49.82 15.05 52.42
N LEU A 212 49.11 14.76 53.52
CA LEU A 212 49.45 15.28 54.86
C LEU A 212 50.64 14.56 55.54
N ARG A 213 51.15 13.48 54.94
CA ARG A 213 52.36 12.79 55.41
C ARG A 213 53.63 13.07 54.58
N ARG A 214 53.52 13.86 53.51
CA ARG A 214 54.65 14.10 52.59
C ARG A 214 54.62 15.51 52.01
N SER A 215 54.69 16.52 52.87
CA SER A 215 54.94 17.91 52.45
C SER A 215 55.40 18.77 53.64
N GLY A 216 56.52 18.38 54.26
CA GLY A 216 57.46 19.34 54.83
C GLY A 216 58.63 19.42 53.85
N GLY A 217 58.80 20.56 53.17
CA GLY A 217 59.85 20.76 52.17
C GLY A 217 59.37 21.58 50.99
N GLY A 218 59.46 22.90 51.11
CA GLY A 218 59.12 23.83 50.04
C GLY A 218 60.22 23.93 48.97
N ARG A 219 59.84 24.40 47.78
CA ARG A 219 60.53 25.47 47.04
C ARG A 219 59.68 25.92 45.84
N GLN A 220 59.77 27.22 45.61
CA GLN A 220 59.13 28.00 44.56
C GLN A 220 59.68 27.63 43.18
N THR A 221 58.89 27.86 42.11
CA THR A 221 59.35 28.50 40.86
C THR A 221 58.17 28.75 39.90
N THR A 222 57.97 30.05 39.64
CA THR A 222 57.69 30.78 38.39
C THR A 222 56.79 30.23 37.28
N ALA A 223 56.01 31.19 36.79
CA ALA A 223 55.09 31.19 35.67
C ALA A 223 55.72 31.07 34.27
N ALA A 224 54.94 30.52 33.34
CA ALA A 224 54.80 30.87 31.92
C ALA A 224 53.67 29.94 31.40
N GLY A 225 52.56 30.39 30.82
CA GLY A 225 52.44 31.30 29.69
C GLY A 225 52.08 30.45 28.47
N TRP A 226 50.85 30.60 27.94
CA TRP A 226 50.55 30.73 26.51
C TRP A 226 49.06 30.94 26.26
N ALA A 227 48.80 32.08 25.63
CA ALA A 227 47.59 32.44 24.94
C ALA A 227 47.65 31.92 23.50
N ALA A 228 46.51 31.53 22.93
CA ALA A 228 46.16 31.76 21.53
C ALA A 228 44.75 31.17 21.26
N ARG A 229 43.77 32.01 20.91
CA ARG A 229 43.19 32.16 19.55
C ARG A 229 42.27 30.97 19.18
N GLY A 230 41.08 31.15 18.65
CA GLY A 230 40.42 32.33 18.11
C GLY A 230 38.95 32.03 17.82
N ALA A 231 38.20 33.11 17.63
CA ALA A 231 36.81 33.16 17.24
C ALA A 231 36.61 32.87 15.73
N LEU A 232 35.36 32.53 15.38
CA LEU A 232 34.52 32.97 14.24
C LEU A 232 33.61 31.80 13.80
N MET A 233 32.32 31.87 14.12
CA MET A 233 31.22 32.46 13.31
C MET A 233 30.74 31.56 12.16
N SER A 234 29.50 31.09 12.29
CA SER A 234 28.59 30.75 11.17
C SER A 234 28.37 32.00 10.28
N PRO A 235 27.98 31.88 9.00
CA PRO A 235 26.56 31.66 8.65
C PRO A 235 26.31 30.93 7.31
N GLY A 236 25.03 30.74 6.95
CA GLY A 236 24.61 30.93 5.55
C GLY A 236 23.86 29.78 4.87
N LEU A 237 22.53 29.88 4.88
CA LEU A 237 21.64 29.28 3.88
C LEU A 237 21.92 29.84 2.47
N ALA A 238 21.81 29.00 1.44
CA ALA A 238 21.42 29.43 0.10
C ALA A 238 20.76 28.27 -0.67
N SER A 239 19.50 28.50 -1.06
CA SER A 239 18.73 27.74 -2.03
C SER A 239 19.13 28.10 -3.46
N LEU A 240 19.10 27.13 -4.38
CA LEU A 240 19.01 27.27 -5.83
C LEU A 240 18.69 25.86 -6.35
N GLY A 241 17.81 25.58 -7.30
CA GLY A 241 17.04 26.39 -8.22
C GLY A 241 16.46 25.40 -9.24
N SER A 242 15.15 25.47 -9.45
CA SER A 242 14.41 24.70 -10.46
C SER A 242 14.93 25.02 -11.86
N ARG A 243 15.16 23.99 -12.70
CA ARG A 243 15.32 24.16 -14.15
C ARG A 243 14.27 23.31 -14.86
N SER A 244 13.24 23.99 -15.35
CA SER A 244 12.34 23.55 -16.41
C SER A 244 13.08 23.64 -17.75
N SER A 245 12.93 22.61 -18.59
CA SER A 245 13.32 22.62 -20.00
C SER A 245 12.06 22.43 -20.84
N ALA A 246 11.60 23.52 -21.44
CA ALA A 246 10.65 23.51 -22.54
C ALA A 246 11.43 23.22 -23.84
N SER A 247 10.97 22.24 -24.62
CA SER A 247 11.42 21.99 -25.99
C SER A 247 10.37 22.54 -26.95
N THR A 248 10.76 23.57 -27.70
CA THR A 248 9.98 24.16 -28.78
C THR A 248 10.25 23.43 -30.10
N ASP A 249 9.17 23.16 -30.81
CA ASP A 249 9.04 23.02 -32.26
C ASP A 249 10.07 23.80 -33.07
N SER A 250 10.54 23.19 -34.16
CA SER A 250 10.98 23.89 -35.37
C SER A 250 10.72 23.00 -36.58
N ASP A 251 9.78 23.46 -37.41
CA ASP A 251 9.66 23.22 -38.84
C ASP A 251 11.01 23.26 -39.56
N ASP A 252 11.21 22.36 -40.53
CA ASP A 252 11.90 22.66 -41.79
C ASP A 252 11.77 21.49 -42.79
N GLY A 253 11.31 21.80 -44.02
CA GLY A 253 11.64 21.09 -45.27
C GLY A 253 10.79 19.92 -45.71
#